data_AF-A0AAE0CEL6-F1
#
_entry.id   AF-A0AAE0CEL6-F1
#
_cell.length_a   1.000
_cell.length_b   1.000
_cell.length_c   1.000
_cell.angle_alpha   90.00
_cell.angle_beta   90.00
_cell.angle_gamma   90.00
#
_symmetry.space_group_name_H-M   'P 1'
#
loop_
_entity.id
_entity.type
_entity.pdbx_description
1 polymer ?
#
loop_
_entity_poly.entity_id
_entity_poly.type
_entity_poly.pdbx_seq_one_letter_code
_entity_poly.pdbx_strand_id
1 'polypeptide(L)'
;MSYIPAQNAKHALRKVLRAIDQNITIVNGDRSWRNYAIAQFRQNSQEQDAKIISKQICAAVDYAYLVESVRSHRDLLFSYNISTSKDAGQMAQNTRTAAAVGLGMPKTE
;
A
#
# COMPACT_ATOMS: atom_id res chain seq x y z
N MET A 1 -22.06 7.02 -28.09
CA MET A 1 -21.79 8.14 -27.17
C MET A 1 -21.27 7.57 -25.84
N SER A 2 -20.19 8.12 -25.27
CA SER A 2 -19.56 7.87 -23.93
C SER A 2 -18.62 6.66 -23.65
N TYR A 3 -17.85 6.14 -24.62
CA TYR A 3 -16.92 5.01 -24.37
C TYR A 3 -15.64 5.37 -23.56
N ILE A 4 -15.16 6.60 -23.67
CA ILE A 4 -13.89 7.09 -23.08
C ILE A 4 -13.89 7.13 -21.54
N PRO A 5 -14.92 7.69 -20.85
CA PRO A 5 -14.92 7.77 -19.39
C PRO A 5 -14.94 6.38 -18.71
N ALA A 6 -15.66 5.41 -19.28
CA ALA A 6 -15.73 4.06 -18.74
C ALA A 6 -14.39 3.30 -18.84
N GLN A 7 -13.64 3.48 -19.93
CA GLN A 7 -12.30 2.92 -20.06
C GLN A 7 -11.31 3.55 -19.08
N ASN A 8 -11.36 4.87 -18.92
CA ASN A 8 -10.53 5.60 -17.97
C ASN A 8 -10.81 5.17 -16.51
N ALA A 9 -12.08 4.98 -16.16
CA ALA A 9 -12.48 4.49 -14.84
C ALA A 9 -11.95 3.07 -14.56
N LYS A 10 -12.03 2.16 -15.54
CA LYS A 10 -11.46 0.80 -15.41
C LYS A 10 -9.95 0.84 -15.21
N HIS A 11 -9.25 1.70 -15.94
CA HIS A 11 -7.81 1.86 -15.79
C HIS A 11 -7.44 2.44 -14.42
N ALA A 12 -8.15 3.47 -13.96
CA ALA A 12 -7.96 4.05 -12.63
C ALA A 12 -8.20 3.01 -11.52
N LEU A 13 -9.28 2.24 -11.61
CA LEU A 13 -9.56 1.15 -10.66
C LEU A 13 -8.41 0.14 -10.62
N ARG A 14 -7.88 -0.28 -11.78
CA ARG A 14 -6.73 -1.21 -11.83
C ARG A 14 -5.49 -0.62 -11.15
N LYS A 15 -5.20 0.66 -11.36
CA LYS A 15 -4.09 1.35 -10.68
C LYS A 15 -4.26 1.37 -9.17
N VAL A 16 -5.44 1.76 -8.69
CA VAL A 16 -5.75 1.78 -7.25
C VAL A 16 -5.63 0.39 -6.63
N LEU A 17 -6.19 -0.64 -7.28
CA LEU A 17 -6.11 -2.00 -6.76
C LEU A 17 -4.66 -2.51 -6.71
N ARG A 18 -3.86 -2.22 -7.74
CA ARG A 18 -2.43 -2.55 -7.74
C ARG A 18 -1.69 -1.82 -6.61
N ALA A 19 -1.97 -0.53 -6.40
CA ALA A 19 -1.36 0.23 -5.31
C ALA A 19 -1.74 -0.35 -3.94
N ILE A 20 -3.01 -0.72 -3.72
CA ILE A 20 -3.45 -1.38 -2.48
C ILE A 20 -2.73 -2.71 -2.29
N ASP A 21 -2.73 -3.55 -3.33
CA ASP A 21 -2.14 -4.89 -3.29
C ASP A 21 -0.62 -4.84 -2.97
N GLN A 22 0.09 -3.84 -3.51
CA GLN A 22 1.54 -3.71 -3.36
C GLN A 22 1.99 -2.92 -2.12
N ASN A 23 1.09 -2.27 -1.39
CA ASN A 23 1.50 -1.34 -0.33
C ASN A 23 0.77 -1.55 1.00
N ILE A 24 -0.45 -2.08 0.96
CA ILE A 24 -1.31 -2.18 2.15
C ILE A 24 -1.53 -3.64 2.53
N THR A 25 -1.77 -4.52 1.56
CA THR A 25 -2.24 -5.89 1.84
C THR A 25 -1.14 -6.95 1.82
N ILE A 26 0.12 -6.58 1.52
CA ILE A 26 1.27 -7.48 1.42
C ILE A 26 1.44 -8.37 2.67
N VAL A 27 1.21 -7.82 3.86
CA VAL A 27 1.58 -8.50 5.12
C VAL A 27 0.50 -9.47 5.59
N ASN A 28 -0.78 -9.12 5.43
CA ASN A 28 -1.89 -9.82 6.09
C ASN A 28 -2.88 -10.46 5.11
N GLY A 29 -2.76 -10.20 3.80
CA GLY A 29 -3.72 -10.68 2.80
C GLY A 29 -5.14 -10.12 2.94
N ASP A 30 -5.33 -9.11 3.81
CA ASP A 30 -6.63 -8.50 4.08
C ASP A 30 -7.19 -7.84 2.81
N ARG A 31 -8.41 -8.24 2.41
CA ARG A 31 -9.09 -7.73 1.21
C ARG A 31 -10.01 -6.55 1.51
N SER A 32 -10.12 -6.10 2.75
CA SER A 32 -11.04 -5.04 3.17
C SER A 32 -10.84 -3.75 2.36
N TRP A 33 -9.59 -3.31 2.19
CA TRP A 33 -9.25 -2.13 1.38
C TRP A 33 -9.58 -2.30 -0.10
N ARG A 34 -9.31 -3.49 -0.65
CA ARG A 34 -9.64 -3.83 -2.03
C ARG A 34 -11.16 -3.77 -2.25
N ASN A 35 -11.92 -4.38 -1.35
CA ASN A 35 -13.38 -4.42 -1.41
C ASN A 35 -13.98 -3.02 -1.26
N TYR A 36 -13.42 -2.21 -0.35
CA TYR A 36 -13.82 -0.82 -0.19
C TYR A 36 -13.60 -0.01 -1.47
N ALA A 37 -12.43 -0.11 -2.11
CA ALA A 37 -12.16 0.57 -3.38
C ALA A 37 -13.15 0.14 -4.48
N ILE A 38 -13.42 -1.16 -4.61
CA ILE A 38 -14.41 -1.66 -5.58
C ILE A 38 -15.82 -1.12 -5.26
N ALA A 39 -16.21 -1.09 -3.99
CA ALA A 39 -17.51 -0.56 -3.57
C ALA A 39 -17.65 0.93 -3.91
N GLN A 40 -16.61 1.74 -3.68
CA GLN A 40 -16.60 3.17 -4.03
C GLN A 40 -16.76 3.39 -5.55
N PHE A 41 -16.07 2.62 -6.39
CA PHE A 41 -16.25 2.72 -7.85
C PHE A 41 -17.63 2.26 -8.32
N ARG A 42 -18.23 1.27 -7.65
CA ARG A 42 -19.61 0.82 -7.94
C ARG A 42 -20.64 1.85 -7.50
N GLN A 43 -20.47 2.47 -6.34
CA GLN A 43 -21.39 3.49 -5.83
C GLN A 43 -21.48 4.69 -6.78
N ASN A 44 -20.35 5.08 -7.37
CA ASN A 44 -20.27 6.19 -8.32
C ASN A 44 -20.60 5.80 -9.77
N SER A 45 -21.04 4.55 -10.05
CA SER A 45 -21.26 4.08 -11.43
C SER A 45 -22.49 4.69 -12.10
N GLN A 46 -23.40 5.28 -11.32
CA GLN A 46 -24.64 5.91 -11.79
C GLN A 46 -24.48 7.43 -12.01
N GLU A 47 -23.30 7.98 -11.70
CA GLU A 47 -23.02 9.40 -11.94
C GLU A 47 -23.06 9.70 -13.44
N GLN A 48 -23.71 10.80 -13.82
CA GLN A 48 -23.92 11.18 -15.22
C GLN A 48 -23.19 12.47 -15.57
N ASP A 49 -22.79 13.27 -14.57
CA ASP A 49 -22.00 14.48 -14.81
C ASP A 49 -20.56 14.13 -15.19
N ALA A 50 -20.23 14.36 -16.47
CA ALA A 50 -18.90 14.11 -17.02
C ALA A 50 -17.77 14.85 -16.28
N LYS A 51 -18.02 16.04 -15.69
CA LYS A 51 -17.02 16.78 -14.91
C LYS A 51 -16.78 16.13 -13.56
N ILE A 52 -17.83 15.62 -12.91
CA ILE A 52 -17.71 14.92 -11.63
C ILE A 52 -16.97 13.60 -11.86
N ILE A 53 -17.34 12.84 -12.88
CA ILE A 53 -16.68 11.58 -13.26
C ILE A 53 -15.19 11.80 -13.51
N SER A 54 -14.82 12.81 -14.31
CA SER A 54 -13.41 13.06 -14.62
C SER A 54 -12.61 13.45 -13.37
N LYS A 55 -13.18 14.29 -12.49
CA LYS A 55 -12.56 14.69 -11.23
C LYS A 55 -12.35 13.49 -10.28
N GLN A 56 -13.35 12.61 -10.16
CA GLN A 56 -13.25 11.41 -9.33
C GLN A 56 -12.19 10.42 -9.88
N ILE A 57 -12.15 10.22 -11.20
CA ILE A 57 -11.13 9.40 -11.86
C ILE A 57 -9.74 9.97 -11.60
N CYS A 58 -9.57 11.29 -11.73
CA CYS A 58 -8.30 11.97 -11.44
C CYS A 58 -7.88 11.74 -9.99
N ALA A 59 -8.78 12.00 -9.03
CA ALA A 59 -8.50 11.79 -7.61
C ALA A 59 -8.09 10.34 -7.28
N ALA A 60 -8.70 9.36 -7.93
CA ALA A 60 -8.32 7.95 -7.75
C ALA A 60 -6.91 7.66 -8.30
N VAL A 61 -6.54 8.24 -9.43
CA VAL A 61 -5.19 8.11 -10.00
C VAL A 61 -4.15 8.83 -9.13
N ASP A 62 -4.46 10.03 -8.65
CA ASP A 62 -3.60 10.81 -7.77
C ASP A 62 -3.37 10.10 -6.44
N TYR A 63 -4.41 9.45 -5.89
CA TYR A 63 -4.27 8.61 -4.70
C TYR A 63 -3.31 7.42 -4.94
N ALA A 64 -3.47 6.70 -6.06
CA ALA A 64 -2.56 5.60 -6.39
C ALA A 64 -1.10 6.08 -6.51
N TYR A 65 -0.89 7.24 -7.15
CA TYR A 65 0.42 7.88 -7.26
C TYR A 65 1.00 8.28 -5.90
N LEU A 66 0.18 8.82 -4.99
CA LEU A 66 0.60 9.17 -3.63
C LEU A 66 1.10 7.95 -2.87
N VAL A 67 0.34 6.85 -2.90
CA VAL A 67 0.71 5.60 -2.22
C VAL A 67 2.03 5.04 -2.76
N GLU A 68 2.19 4.99 -4.09
CA GLU A 68 3.44 4.55 -4.73
C GLU A 68 4.62 5.47 -4.40
N SER A 69 4.38 6.78 -4.32
CA SER A 69 5.40 7.78 -3.95
C SER A 69 5.87 7.56 -2.52
N VAL A 70 4.94 7.37 -1.56
CA VAL A 70 5.28 7.11 -0.15
C VAL A 70 6.10 5.83 -0.03
N ARG A 71 5.74 4.75 -0.73
CA ARG A 71 6.54 3.51 -0.75
C ARG A 71 7.95 3.77 -1.27
N SER A 72 8.05 4.45 -2.41
CA SER A 72 9.34 4.73 -3.05
C SER A 72 10.25 5.57 -2.14
N HIS A 73 9.70 6.56 -1.42
CA HIS A 73 10.45 7.34 -0.44
C HIS A 73 10.86 6.49 0.78
N ARG A 74 9.99 5.61 1.26
CA ARG A 74 10.32 4.65 2.33
C ARG A 74 11.48 3.75 1.91
N ASP A 75 11.41 3.16 0.73
CA ASP A 75 12.46 2.26 0.19
C ASP A 75 13.78 3.02 0.01
N LEU A 76 13.72 4.28 -0.45
CA LEU A 76 14.89 5.15 -0.53
C LEU A 76 15.51 5.40 0.85
N LEU A 77 14.72 5.76 1.86
CA LEU A 77 15.22 5.98 3.23
C LEU A 77 15.88 4.71 3.82
N PHE A 78 15.33 3.53 3.51
CA PHE A 78 15.96 2.26 3.88
C PHE A 78 17.26 2.01 3.13
N SER A 79 17.34 2.35 1.85
CA SER A 79 18.56 2.19 1.05
C SER A 79 19.74 3.02 1.59
N TYR A 80 19.47 4.18 2.18
CA TYR A 80 20.47 5.01 2.83
C TYR A 80 20.88 4.52 4.23
N ASN A 81 20.37 3.37 4.69
CA ASN A 81 20.65 2.79 6.02
C ASN A 81 20.24 3.72 7.20
N ILE A 82 19.39 4.72 6.94
CA ILE A 82 18.94 5.69 7.95
C ILE A 82 18.03 5.00 9.00
N SER A 83 17.45 3.84 8.66
CA SER A 83 16.50 3.11 9.52
C SER A 83 16.89 1.68 9.87
N THR A 84 17.83 1.04 9.16
CA THR A 84 18.21 -0.38 9.37
C THR A 84 19.27 -0.60 10.45
N SER A 85 20.05 0.43 10.81
CA SER A 85 20.98 0.32 11.95
C SER A 85 20.26 0.21 13.30
N LYS A 86 19.04 0.75 13.41
CA LYS A 86 18.22 0.63 14.63
C LYS A 86 17.54 -0.72 14.71
N ASP A 87 16.78 -1.20 13.72
CA ASP A 87 16.01 -2.45 13.91
C ASP A 87 16.87 -3.73 13.88
N ALA A 88 17.80 -3.86 12.92
CA ALA A 88 18.68 -5.04 12.88
C ALA A 88 19.70 -5.02 14.03
N GLY A 89 20.22 -3.84 14.37
CA GLY A 89 21.10 -3.65 15.53
C GLY A 89 20.39 -3.90 16.86
N GLN A 90 19.15 -3.43 17.00
CA GLN A 90 18.34 -3.61 18.21
C GLN A 90 17.85 -5.04 18.36
N MET A 91 17.50 -5.73 17.26
CA MET A 91 17.23 -7.17 17.31
C MET A 91 18.49 -7.94 17.73
N ALA A 92 19.66 -7.65 17.13
CA ALA A 92 20.92 -8.27 17.52
C ALA A 92 21.29 -7.98 18.99
N GLN A 93 21.05 -6.77 19.47
CA GLN A 93 21.30 -6.38 20.86
C GLN A 93 20.31 -7.04 21.81
N ASN A 94 19.03 -7.12 21.46
CA ASN A 94 18.01 -7.83 22.22
C ASN A 94 18.34 -9.33 22.31
N THR A 95 18.80 -9.95 21.22
CA THR A 95 19.26 -11.35 21.23
C THR A 95 20.48 -11.54 22.15
N ARG A 96 21.47 -10.63 22.10
CA ARG A 96 22.64 -10.68 23.00
C ARG A 96 22.24 -10.49 24.47
N THR A 97 21.40 -9.51 24.76
CA THR A 97 20.91 -9.24 26.12
C THR A 97 20.11 -10.42 26.64
N ALA A 98 19.18 -10.98 25.84
CA ALA A 98 18.41 -12.17 26.20
C ALA A 98 19.32 -13.37 26.48
N ALA A 99 20.36 -13.61 25.68
CA ALA A 99 21.34 -14.67 25.93
C ALA A 99 22.15 -14.43 27.22
N ALA A 100 22.54 -13.18 27.50
CA ALA A 100 23.30 -12.82 28.70
C ALA A 100 22.50 -13.01 30.00
N VAL A 101 21.17 -12.86 29.96
CA VAL A 101 20.28 -13.03 31.12
C VAL A 101 19.55 -14.38 31.16
N GLY A 102 19.89 -15.32 30.26
CA GLY A 102 19.29 -16.65 30.23
C GLY A 102 17.86 -16.73 29.67
N LEU A 103 17.39 -15.68 28.99
CA LEU A 103 16.09 -15.59 28.32
C LEU A 103 16.16 -15.92 26.81
N GLY A 104 17.29 -16.47 26.33
CA GLY A 104 17.46 -16.85 24.93
C GLY A 104 16.57 -18.03 24.54
N MET A 105 15.97 -17.99 23.35
CA MET A 105 15.21 -19.11 22.79
C MET A 105 16.14 -20.33 22.57
N PRO A 106 15.71 -21.57 22.91
CA PRO A 106 16.47 -22.77 22.64
C PRO A 106 16.72 -22.92 21.13
N LYS A 107 17.90 -23.39 20.75
CA LYS A 107 18.14 -23.75 19.34
C LYS A 107 17.35 -25.01 19.04
N THR A 108 16.40 -24.92 18.12
CA THR A 108 15.74 -26.08 17.53
C THR A 108 16.72 -26.72 16.54
N GLU A 109 17.11 -27.98 16.80
CA GLU A 109 17.83 -28.84 15.86
C GLU A 109 16.98 -29.17 14.64
#